data_AF-A0A1F8AYX6-F1
#
_entry.id   AF-A0A1F8AYX6-F1
#
_cell.length_a   1.000
_cell.length_b   1.000
_cell.length_c   1.000
_cell.angle_alpha   90.00
_cell.angle_beta   90.00
_cell.angle_gamma   90.00
#
_symmetry.space_group_name_H-M   'P 1'
#
loop_
_entity.id
_entity.type
_entity.pdbx_description
1 polymer ?
#
loop_
_entity_poly.entity_id
_entity_poly.type
_entity_poly.pdbx_seq_one_letter_code
_entity_poly.pdbx_strand_id
1 'polypeptide(L)'
;MSKTSVLLVRLPGEATLAENSELFGLMKEATGVEVKLAKGANLEQERTRYWLLCERIESIAQNLAGLQGQLEELGEEYLRALALMAEAFASYSPSLRLGATYYAADQVQEHVGGFAEVAQKLGLAGLPDVKKRIRFLRKAASEGGVVVELQNPYRLGAVKESGKWGEKFVKLPVSDQITSVGNGSLVDQTRELVALAVESKKKGLSGHLNFSNTRNDLIPQVLREFVYGANGNDPVQIDIVYSDGSEARPFPLFCLRPLAEEAKARIVTLPEVKVGLLSARHPELDSLVAFYWFRNQEISETRAMAQTDEIAYEKSVQLLRRLKKEGGYRISLYQTGFPPAVVGFYRALVDELAADPDSRPWIEVTPCFFLGGEYVQGAPWC
;
A
#
# COMPACT_ATOMS: atom_id res chain seq x y z
N MET A 1 1.53 -15.09 -25.14
CA MET A 1 2.45 -16.22 -25.35
C MET A 1 2.22 -17.21 -24.22
N SER A 2 1.94 -18.48 -24.52
CA SER A 2 1.90 -19.54 -23.51
C SER A 2 3.31 -19.69 -22.95
N LYS A 3 3.43 -19.71 -21.63
CA LYS A 3 4.73 -19.78 -20.97
C LYS A 3 5.35 -21.17 -21.05
N THR A 4 6.66 -21.22 -20.91
CA THR A 4 7.43 -22.46 -21.02
C THR A 4 8.32 -22.76 -19.82
N SER A 5 8.54 -21.85 -18.86
CA SER A 5 9.42 -22.13 -17.70
C SER A 5 9.15 -21.33 -16.42
N VAL A 6 9.74 -21.80 -15.31
CA VAL A 6 9.81 -21.19 -13.96
C VAL A 6 11.28 -21.15 -13.55
N LEU A 7 11.73 -20.03 -12.95
CA LEU A 7 13.10 -19.93 -12.43
C LEU A 7 13.08 -20.02 -10.90
N LEU A 8 13.75 -21.03 -10.35
CA LEU A 8 14.00 -21.11 -8.92
C LEU A 8 15.23 -20.28 -8.57
N VAL A 9 15.10 -19.45 -7.55
CA VAL A 9 16.18 -18.65 -6.98
C VAL A 9 16.38 -19.11 -5.53
N ARG A 10 17.61 -19.49 -5.21
CA ARG A 10 18.02 -19.77 -3.83
C ARG A 10 18.88 -18.63 -3.34
N LEU A 11 18.47 -18.06 -2.22
CA LEU A 11 19.19 -16.99 -1.55
C LEU A 11 19.75 -17.51 -0.22
N PRO A 12 20.83 -16.91 0.32
CA PRO A 12 21.35 -17.26 1.64
C PRO A 12 20.29 -17.08 2.74
N GLY A 13 20.47 -17.74 3.88
CA GLY A 13 19.55 -17.62 5.02
C GLY A 13 19.57 -16.24 5.71
N GLU A 14 18.66 -16.04 6.67
CA GLU A 14 18.52 -14.80 7.47
C GLU A 14 19.84 -14.33 8.08
N ALA A 15 20.68 -15.25 8.56
CA ALA A 15 21.96 -14.93 9.19
C ALA A 15 22.99 -14.30 8.23
N THR A 16 22.85 -14.52 6.93
CA THR A 16 23.80 -14.05 5.90
C THR A 16 23.26 -12.85 5.11
N LEU A 17 21.94 -12.68 5.07
CA LEU A 17 21.26 -11.56 4.39
C LEU A 17 20.94 -10.39 5.32
N ALA A 18 21.74 -10.15 6.36
CA ALA A 18 21.56 -9.03 7.30
C ALA A 18 21.45 -7.65 6.61
N GLU A 19 21.94 -7.53 5.37
CA GLU A 19 21.86 -6.33 4.52
C GLU A 19 20.53 -6.17 3.76
N ASN A 20 19.68 -7.22 3.69
CA ASN A 20 18.41 -7.22 2.94
C ASN A 20 17.20 -7.45 3.87
N SER A 21 17.07 -6.63 4.92
CA SER A 21 15.94 -6.65 5.86
C SER A 21 14.57 -6.52 5.16
N GLU A 22 14.55 -5.89 3.98
CA GLU A 22 13.35 -5.69 3.18
C GLU A 22 12.72 -7.00 2.67
N LEU A 23 13.52 -7.93 2.11
CA LEU A 23 12.99 -9.18 1.54
C LEU A 23 12.25 -10.01 2.60
N PHE A 24 12.84 -10.15 3.79
CA PHE A 24 12.20 -10.87 4.89
C PHE A 24 10.97 -10.15 5.42
N GLY A 25 11.01 -8.81 5.50
CA GLY A 25 9.85 -7.99 5.82
C GLY A 25 8.68 -8.28 4.89
N LEU A 26 8.93 -8.29 3.58
CA LEU A 26 7.92 -8.59 2.56
C LEU A 26 7.40 -10.03 2.64
N MET A 27 8.27 -11.02 2.82
CA MET A 27 7.85 -12.43 2.99
C MET A 27 7.00 -12.63 4.25
N LYS A 28 7.36 -11.99 5.35
CA LYS A 28 6.58 -12.02 6.59
C LYS A 28 5.22 -11.37 6.41
N GLU A 29 5.18 -10.23 5.73
CA GLU A 29 3.94 -9.54 5.41
C GLU A 29 3.04 -10.39 4.50
N ALA A 30 3.59 -10.96 3.42
CA ALA A 30 2.87 -11.81 2.49
C ALA A 30 2.28 -13.04 3.19
N THR A 31 3.02 -13.64 4.13
CA THR A 31 2.53 -14.76 4.95
C THR A 31 1.36 -14.32 5.83
N GLY A 32 1.43 -13.11 6.40
CA GLY A 32 0.32 -12.51 7.14
C GLY A 32 -0.92 -12.30 6.28
N VAL A 33 -0.75 -11.95 5.01
CA VAL A 33 -1.84 -11.81 4.04
C VAL A 33 -2.46 -13.17 3.69
N GLU A 34 -1.65 -14.22 3.49
CA GLU A 34 -2.16 -15.59 3.26
C GLU A 34 -3.09 -16.06 4.40
N VAL A 35 -2.69 -15.80 5.65
CA VAL A 35 -3.51 -16.12 6.83
C VAL A 35 -4.84 -15.36 6.82
N LYS A 36 -4.87 -14.10 6.36
CA LYS A 36 -6.12 -13.34 6.23
C LYS A 36 -6.99 -13.83 5.09
N LEU A 37 -6.39 -14.18 3.95
CA LEU A 37 -7.08 -14.78 2.81
C LEU A 37 -7.76 -16.08 3.19
N ALA A 38 -7.08 -16.95 3.95
CA ALA A 38 -7.65 -18.18 4.48
C ALA A 38 -8.85 -17.95 5.42
N LYS A 39 -8.91 -16.80 6.10
CA LYS A 39 -10.04 -16.40 6.95
C LYS A 39 -11.20 -15.76 6.18
N GLY A 40 -11.07 -15.54 4.87
CA GLY A 40 -12.12 -14.94 4.04
C GLY A 40 -12.30 -13.43 4.21
N ALA A 41 -11.37 -12.74 4.90
CA ALA A 41 -11.47 -11.31 5.13
C ALA A 41 -11.00 -10.52 3.89
N ASN A 42 -11.89 -9.69 3.32
CA ASN A 42 -11.53 -8.70 2.29
C ASN A 42 -10.74 -9.30 1.11
N LEU A 43 -11.27 -10.40 0.57
CA LEU A 43 -10.56 -11.31 -0.35
C LEU A 43 -9.93 -10.61 -1.55
N GLU A 44 -10.61 -9.64 -2.15
CA GLU A 44 -10.10 -8.93 -3.32
C GLU A 44 -8.90 -8.03 -2.97
N GLN A 45 -9.02 -7.21 -1.92
CA GLN A 45 -7.95 -6.31 -1.51
C GLN A 45 -6.74 -7.08 -0.97
N GLU A 46 -6.96 -8.12 -0.18
CA GLU A 46 -5.86 -8.97 0.32
C GLU A 46 -5.21 -9.78 -0.82
N ARG A 47 -5.95 -10.18 -1.87
CA ARG A 47 -5.35 -10.79 -3.07
C ARG A 47 -4.47 -9.81 -3.82
N THR A 48 -4.95 -8.58 -4.03
CA THR A 48 -4.16 -7.52 -4.67
C THR A 48 -2.91 -7.18 -3.87
N ARG A 49 -3.02 -7.07 -2.54
CA ARG A 49 -1.88 -6.85 -1.65
C ARG A 49 -0.88 -8.00 -1.72
N TYR A 50 -1.36 -9.24 -1.62
CA TYR A 50 -0.49 -10.42 -1.75
C TYR A 50 0.26 -10.42 -3.07
N TRP A 51 -0.43 -10.13 -4.17
CA TRP A 51 0.17 -10.06 -5.50
C TRP A 51 1.27 -9.00 -5.59
N LEU A 52 1.03 -7.77 -5.09
CA LEU A 52 2.05 -6.71 -5.06
C LEU A 52 3.28 -7.11 -4.23
N LEU A 53 3.07 -7.80 -3.11
CA LEU A 53 4.16 -8.32 -2.28
C LEU A 53 4.96 -9.38 -3.04
N CYS A 54 4.29 -10.31 -3.73
CA CYS A 54 4.94 -11.33 -4.55
C CYS A 54 5.76 -10.72 -5.69
N GLU A 55 5.24 -9.72 -6.42
CA GLU A 55 6.01 -9.04 -7.48
C GLU A 55 7.28 -8.38 -6.93
N ARG A 56 7.19 -7.73 -5.77
CA ARG A 56 8.35 -7.08 -5.14
C ARG A 56 9.37 -8.11 -4.63
N ILE A 57 8.90 -9.22 -4.05
CA ILE A 57 9.75 -10.36 -3.65
C ILE A 57 10.48 -10.93 -4.87
N GLU A 58 9.79 -11.16 -5.98
CA GLU A 58 10.38 -11.67 -7.22
C GLU A 58 11.43 -10.70 -7.78
N SER A 59 11.14 -9.39 -7.80
CA SER A 59 12.06 -8.36 -8.27
C SER A 59 13.35 -8.30 -7.44
N ILE A 60 13.24 -8.29 -6.12
CA ILE A 60 14.41 -8.29 -5.22
C ILE A 60 15.20 -9.58 -5.39
N ALA A 61 14.52 -10.73 -5.43
CA ALA A 61 15.18 -12.02 -5.61
C ALA A 61 15.92 -12.12 -6.94
N GLN A 62 15.36 -11.58 -8.02
CA GLN A 62 16.01 -11.51 -9.33
C GLN A 62 17.29 -10.68 -9.29
N ASN A 63 17.27 -9.54 -8.60
CA ASN A 63 18.46 -8.69 -8.44
C ASN A 63 19.54 -9.39 -7.60
N LEU A 64 19.16 -10.04 -6.51
CA LEU A 64 20.09 -10.78 -5.64
C LEU A 64 20.64 -12.04 -6.30
N ALA A 65 19.86 -12.66 -7.19
CA ALA A 65 20.29 -13.85 -7.92
C ALA A 65 21.57 -13.62 -8.74
N GLY A 66 21.72 -12.43 -9.33
CA GLY A 66 22.91 -12.07 -10.11
C GLY A 66 24.17 -11.86 -9.26
N LEU A 67 24.03 -11.64 -7.96
CA LEU A 67 25.14 -11.36 -7.05
C LEU A 67 25.59 -12.61 -6.28
N GLN A 68 24.64 -13.36 -5.73
CA GLN A 68 24.93 -14.41 -4.74
C GLN A 68 23.99 -15.62 -4.81
N GLY A 69 23.00 -15.61 -5.72
CA GLY A 69 22.00 -16.67 -5.78
C GLY A 69 22.41 -17.87 -6.61
N GLN A 70 21.78 -19.00 -6.35
CA GLN A 70 21.78 -20.13 -7.27
C GLN A 70 20.46 -20.16 -8.04
N LEU A 71 20.57 -20.34 -9.35
CA LEU A 71 19.46 -20.34 -10.27
C LEU A 71 19.22 -21.75 -10.80
N GLU A 72 17.95 -22.11 -10.95
CA GLU A 72 17.56 -23.39 -11.53
C GLU A 72 16.27 -23.25 -12.34
N GLU A 73 16.35 -23.44 -13.65
CA GLU A 73 15.18 -23.32 -14.54
C GLU A 73 14.41 -24.64 -14.61
N LEU A 74 13.09 -24.57 -14.51
CA LEU A 74 12.16 -25.68 -14.68
C LEU A 74 11.29 -25.42 -15.90
N GLY A 75 11.07 -26.41 -16.76
CA GLY A 75 10.34 -26.26 -18.01
C GLY A 75 8.83 -26.47 -17.90
N GLU A 76 8.19 -26.63 -19.07
CA GLU A 76 6.74 -26.80 -19.19
C GLU A 76 6.25 -28.10 -18.52
N GLU A 77 7.08 -29.14 -18.49
CA GLU A 77 6.76 -30.41 -17.84
C GLU A 77 6.53 -30.22 -16.33
N TYR A 78 7.33 -29.37 -15.68
CA TYR A 78 7.09 -28.98 -14.29
C TYR A 78 5.78 -28.23 -14.12
N LEU A 79 5.46 -27.26 -14.99
CA LEU A 79 4.21 -26.50 -14.91
C LEU A 79 2.99 -27.42 -15.01
N ARG A 80 3.02 -28.40 -15.91
CA ARG A 80 1.97 -29.41 -16.05
C ARG A 80 1.88 -30.28 -14.79
N ALA A 81 3.02 -30.73 -14.26
CA ALA A 81 3.05 -31.50 -13.03
C ALA A 81 2.48 -30.70 -11.83
N LEU A 82 2.85 -29.43 -11.71
CA LEU A 82 2.37 -28.54 -10.65
C LEU A 82 0.86 -28.32 -10.75
N ALA A 83 0.31 -28.14 -11.95
CA ALA A 83 -1.13 -28.02 -12.16
C ALA A 83 -1.89 -29.29 -11.72
N LEU A 84 -1.39 -30.48 -12.08
CA LEU A 84 -1.96 -31.76 -11.64
C LEU A 84 -1.89 -31.92 -10.12
N MET A 85 -0.77 -31.52 -9.50
CA MET A 85 -0.64 -31.54 -8.04
C MET A 85 -1.63 -30.59 -7.36
N ALA A 86 -1.75 -29.36 -7.87
CA ALA A 86 -2.66 -28.37 -7.32
C ALA A 86 -4.14 -28.80 -7.45
N GLU A 87 -4.51 -29.43 -8.57
CA GLU A 87 -5.86 -29.95 -8.79
C GLU A 87 -6.17 -31.14 -7.87
N ALA A 88 -5.28 -32.14 -7.82
CA ALA A 88 -5.49 -33.35 -7.03
C ALA A 88 -5.44 -33.10 -5.50
N PHE A 89 -4.75 -32.05 -5.06
CA PHE A 89 -4.55 -31.72 -3.66
C PHE A 89 -5.13 -30.36 -3.27
N ALA A 90 -6.10 -29.83 -4.04
CA ALA A 90 -6.78 -28.57 -3.74
C ALA A 90 -7.43 -28.56 -2.34
N SER A 91 -7.83 -29.72 -1.83
CA SER A 91 -8.41 -29.92 -0.50
C SER A 91 -7.38 -30.35 0.57
N TYR A 92 -6.14 -30.60 0.19
CA TYR A 92 -5.08 -31.00 1.09
C TYR A 92 -4.41 -29.77 1.72
N SER A 93 -3.82 -29.96 2.90
CA SER A 93 -3.34 -28.92 3.80
C SER A 93 -2.84 -27.64 3.10
N PRO A 94 -3.38 -26.45 3.42
CA PRO A 94 -2.84 -25.15 2.99
C PRO A 94 -1.33 -24.98 3.26
N SER A 95 -0.77 -25.78 4.18
CA SER A 95 0.66 -25.79 4.49
C SER A 95 1.55 -26.22 3.32
N LEU A 96 1.03 -26.95 2.33
CA LEU A 96 1.81 -27.39 1.17
C LEU A 96 2.15 -26.25 0.20
N ARG A 97 1.45 -25.11 0.28
CA ARG A 97 1.71 -23.88 -0.50
C ARG A 97 2.13 -24.16 -1.96
N LEU A 98 1.43 -25.09 -2.63
CA LEU A 98 1.77 -25.56 -3.98
C LEU A 98 1.62 -24.38 -4.96
N GLY A 99 2.75 -23.92 -5.51
CA GLY A 99 2.78 -22.77 -6.41
C GLY A 99 2.88 -21.41 -5.70
N ALA A 100 3.27 -21.37 -4.42
CA ALA A 100 3.67 -20.11 -3.79
C ALA A 100 4.95 -19.55 -4.43
N THR A 101 5.02 -18.22 -4.48
CA THR A 101 6.17 -17.47 -5.01
C THR A 101 7.41 -17.58 -4.12
N TYR A 102 7.28 -17.88 -2.83
CA TYR A 102 8.41 -17.93 -1.92
C TYR A 102 8.23 -18.91 -0.75
N TYR A 103 9.35 -19.33 -0.19
CA TYR A 103 9.45 -20.19 0.98
C TYR A 103 10.57 -19.67 1.89
N ALA A 104 10.20 -19.26 3.11
CA ALA A 104 11.16 -18.85 4.13
C ALA A 104 12.01 -20.05 4.57
N ALA A 105 13.22 -19.79 5.10
CA ALA A 105 14.21 -20.84 5.40
C ALA A 105 13.67 -21.92 6.35
N ASP A 106 12.86 -21.53 7.33
CA ASP A 106 12.19 -22.41 8.30
C ASP A 106 11.06 -23.25 7.67
N GLN A 107 10.53 -22.84 6.52
CA GLN A 107 9.44 -23.51 5.80
C GLN A 107 9.93 -24.47 4.71
N VAL A 108 11.13 -24.28 4.16
CA VAL A 108 11.61 -25.06 3.00
C VAL A 108 11.64 -26.57 3.29
N GLN A 109 12.03 -26.97 4.50
CA GLN A 109 12.15 -28.38 4.88
C GLN A 109 10.80 -29.10 4.92
N GLU A 110 9.78 -28.47 5.51
CA GLU A 110 8.41 -29.03 5.51
C GLU A 110 7.87 -29.11 4.09
N HIS A 111 8.06 -28.04 3.32
CA HIS A 111 7.58 -27.94 1.95
C HIS A 111 8.17 -29.00 1.03
N VAL A 112 9.48 -29.24 1.08
CA VAL A 112 10.10 -30.25 0.21
C VAL A 112 9.63 -31.66 0.54
N GLY A 113 9.34 -31.95 1.82
CA GLY A 113 8.75 -33.22 2.24
C GLY A 113 7.36 -33.41 1.66
N GLY A 114 6.49 -32.43 1.87
CA GLY A 114 5.12 -32.45 1.35
C GLY A 114 5.04 -32.52 -0.17
N PHE A 115 5.84 -31.72 -0.87
CA PHE A 115 5.90 -31.74 -2.33
C PHE A 115 6.40 -33.08 -2.89
N ALA A 116 7.43 -33.67 -2.29
CA ALA A 116 7.96 -34.96 -2.71
C ALA A 116 6.94 -36.10 -2.51
N GLU A 117 6.21 -36.08 -1.39
CA GLU A 117 5.14 -37.04 -1.11
C GLU A 117 4.00 -36.94 -2.13
N VAL A 118 3.53 -35.72 -2.40
CA VAL A 118 2.49 -35.46 -3.42
C VAL A 118 2.95 -35.92 -4.80
N ALA A 119 4.18 -35.59 -5.19
CA ALA A 119 4.75 -36.03 -6.45
C ALA A 119 4.85 -37.55 -6.55
N GLN A 120 5.18 -38.25 -5.46
CA GLN A 120 5.22 -39.70 -5.42
C GLN A 120 3.83 -40.32 -5.58
N LYS A 121 2.83 -39.80 -4.85
CA LYS A 121 1.44 -40.27 -4.90
C LYS A 121 0.84 -40.16 -6.31
N LEU A 122 1.20 -39.12 -7.06
CA LEU A 122 0.72 -38.92 -8.43
C LEU A 122 1.60 -39.59 -9.51
N GLY A 123 2.66 -40.30 -9.13
CA GLY A 123 3.61 -40.89 -10.08
C GLY A 123 4.46 -39.87 -10.83
N LEU A 124 4.51 -38.62 -10.37
CA LEU A 124 5.23 -37.49 -10.98
C LEU A 124 6.68 -37.38 -10.48
N ALA A 125 7.05 -38.09 -9.40
CA ALA A 125 8.40 -38.06 -8.83
C ALA A 125 9.50 -38.52 -9.81
N GLY A 126 9.13 -39.22 -10.89
CA GLY A 126 10.04 -39.65 -11.95
C GLY A 126 10.49 -38.53 -12.89
N LEU A 127 9.70 -37.46 -13.02
CA LEU A 127 9.88 -36.41 -14.01
C LEU A 127 11.18 -35.61 -13.76
N PRO A 128 11.99 -35.32 -14.79
CA PRO A 128 13.26 -34.60 -14.65
C PRO A 128 13.14 -33.29 -13.86
N ASP A 129 12.20 -32.42 -14.20
CA ASP A 129 12.08 -31.12 -13.54
C ASP A 129 11.50 -31.21 -12.11
N VAL A 130 10.68 -32.23 -11.83
CA VAL A 130 10.21 -32.50 -10.46
C VAL A 130 11.38 -32.94 -9.59
N LYS A 131 12.25 -33.84 -10.09
CA LYS A 131 13.49 -34.24 -9.39
C LYS A 131 14.43 -33.06 -9.19
N LYS A 132 14.54 -32.21 -10.21
CA LYS A 132 15.35 -30.99 -10.20
C LYS A 132 14.91 -30.04 -9.09
N ARG A 133 13.61 -29.74 -9.01
CA ARG A 133 13.02 -28.95 -7.93
C ARG A 133 13.23 -29.57 -6.56
N ILE A 134 12.96 -30.86 -6.37
CA ILE A 134 13.17 -31.55 -5.08
C ILE A 134 14.63 -31.44 -4.63
N ARG A 135 15.58 -31.64 -5.54
CA ARG A 135 17.02 -31.51 -5.25
C ARG A 135 17.38 -30.08 -4.85
N PHE A 136 16.84 -29.10 -5.58
CA PHE A 136 17.06 -27.68 -5.31
C PHE A 136 16.55 -27.29 -3.92
N LEU A 137 15.31 -27.67 -3.59
CA LEU A 137 14.71 -27.40 -2.28
C LEU A 137 15.45 -28.09 -1.13
N ARG A 138 15.87 -29.36 -1.31
CA ARG A 138 16.66 -30.08 -0.28
C ARG A 138 17.99 -29.38 0.00
N LYS A 139 18.66 -28.89 -1.05
CA LYS A 139 19.89 -28.12 -0.91
C LYS A 139 19.65 -26.82 -0.15
N ALA A 140 18.62 -26.07 -0.53
CA ALA A 140 18.22 -24.86 0.18
C ALA A 140 17.94 -25.12 1.66
N ALA A 141 17.16 -26.16 1.99
CA ALA A 141 16.88 -26.55 3.37
C ALA A 141 18.16 -26.90 4.16
N SER A 142 19.07 -27.69 3.57
CA SER A 142 20.32 -28.08 4.26
C SER A 142 21.27 -26.90 4.52
N GLU A 143 21.16 -25.85 3.73
CA GLU A 143 21.99 -24.64 3.85
C GLU A 143 21.25 -23.50 4.58
N GLY A 144 20.03 -23.74 5.07
CA GLY A 144 19.19 -22.71 5.70
C GLY A 144 18.82 -21.56 4.75
N GLY A 145 18.77 -21.81 3.44
CA GLY A 145 18.49 -20.83 2.41
C GLY A 145 17.00 -20.57 2.19
N VAL A 146 16.70 -19.40 1.67
CA VAL A 146 15.36 -18.99 1.20
C VAL A 146 15.18 -19.39 -0.25
N VAL A 147 13.96 -19.76 -0.65
CA VAL A 147 13.65 -20.07 -2.05
C VAL A 147 12.57 -19.13 -2.56
N VAL A 148 12.81 -18.54 -3.73
CA VAL A 148 11.83 -17.75 -4.49
C VAL A 148 11.64 -18.41 -5.85
N GLU A 149 10.38 -18.67 -6.22
CA GLU A 149 9.99 -19.10 -7.55
C GLU A 149 9.59 -17.86 -8.35
N LEU A 150 10.44 -17.45 -9.30
CA LEU A 150 10.08 -16.36 -10.21
C LEU A 150 9.05 -16.89 -11.20
N GLN A 151 7.79 -16.62 -10.93
CA GLN A 151 6.67 -17.09 -11.73
C GLN A 151 6.31 -16.13 -12.86
N ASN A 152 7.28 -15.55 -13.55
CA ASN A 152 7.10 -14.59 -14.63
C ASN A 152 5.93 -14.88 -15.61
N PRO A 153 4.75 -14.21 -15.65
CA PRO A 153 3.59 -14.09 -14.71
C PRO A 153 2.51 -15.23 -14.82
N TYR A 154 2.45 -16.24 -13.92
CA TYR A 154 1.58 -17.45 -14.08
C TYR A 154 0.35 -17.23 -13.23
N ARG A 155 -0.83 -17.23 -13.86
CA ARG A 155 -2.10 -17.01 -13.19
C ARG A 155 -2.79 -18.37 -13.00
N LEU A 156 -2.70 -18.94 -11.80
CA LEU A 156 -3.63 -20.00 -11.38
C LEU A 156 -4.98 -19.34 -11.04
N GLY A 157 -5.95 -19.46 -11.95
CA GLY A 157 -7.35 -19.13 -11.66
C GLY A 157 -7.80 -17.66 -11.89
N ALA A 158 -7.28 -16.97 -12.89
CA ALA A 158 -7.74 -15.60 -13.18
C ALA A 158 -9.21 -15.55 -13.59
N VAL A 159 -10.00 -14.85 -12.77
CA VAL A 159 -11.17 -14.08 -13.20
C VAL A 159 -10.81 -13.34 -14.49
N LYS A 160 -11.69 -13.38 -15.50
CA LYS A 160 -11.51 -12.67 -16.76
C LYS A 160 -11.42 -11.17 -16.51
N GLU A 161 -10.23 -10.64 -16.31
CA GLU A 161 -10.00 -9.20 -16.32
C GLU A 161 -9.52 -8.76 -17.70
N SER A 162 -10.41 -8.04 -18.37
CA SER A 162 -10.14 -7.20 -19.52
C SER A 162 -9.27 -6.01 -19.13
N GLY A 163 -8.04 -5.94 -19.64
CA GLY A 163 -7.31 -4.67 -19.67
C GLY A 163 -5.80 -4.81 -19.79
N LYS A 164 -5.23 -4.20 -20.83
CA LYS A 164 -3.79 -4.04 -21.10
C LYS A 164 -3.15 -3.04 -20.11
N TRP A 165 -3.20 -3.32 -18.82
CA TRP A 165 -2.67 -2.41 -17.80
C TRP A 165 -1.16 -2.59 -17.60
N GLY A 166 -0.63 -3.82 -17.70
CA GLY A 166 0.78 -4.12 -17.42
C GLY A 166 1.83 -3.40 -18.29
N GLU A 167 1.50 -3.05 -19.54
CA GLU A 167 2.45 -2.37 -20.44
C GLU A 167 2.59 -0.85 -20.16
N LYS A 168 1.65 -0.24 -19.42
CA LYS A 168 1.75 1.17 -19.00
C LYS A 168 2.56 1.37 -17.73
N PHE A 169 2.63 0.36 -16.85
CA PHE A 169 3.35 0.45 -15.57
C PHE A 169 4.87 0.46 -15.73
N VAL A 170 5.41 -0.15 -16.79
CA VAL A 170 6.85 -0.21 -17.04
C VAL A 170 7.43 1.14 -17.52
N LYS A 171 6.59 2.12 -17.88
CA LYS A 171 7.03 3.41 -18.45
C LYS A 171 6.76 4.63 -17.60
N LEU A 172 6.09 4.50 -16.47
CA LEU A 172 6.02 5.59 -15.50
C LEU A 172 7.28 5.49 -14.65
N PRO A 173 8.15 6.51 -14.61
CA PRO A 173 9.16 6.58 -13.58
C PRO A 173 8.42 6.80 -12.26
N VAL A 174 8.02 5.69 -11.63
CA VAL A 174 7.78 5.67 -10.19
C VAL A 174 9.11 6.13 -9.61
N SER A 175 9.14 7.31 -9.03
CA SER A 175 10.34 7.78 -8.35
C SER A 175 10.65 6.79 -7.23
N ASP A 176 11.61 5.89 -7.46
CA ASP A 176 12.16 4.94 -6.48
C ASP A 176 12.87 5.65 -5.31
N GLN A 177 12.80 6.98 -5.22
CA GLN A 177 13.47 7.78 -4.19
C GLN A 177 12.97 7.50 -2.77
N ILE A 178 11.87 6.76 -2.57
CA ILE A 178 11.49 6.27 -1.23
C ILE A 178 12.55 5.27 -0.69
N THR A 179 13.31 4.60 -1.55
CA THR A 179 14.34 3.62 -1.13
C THR A 179 15.76 4.18 -1.06
N SER A 180 16.02 5.40 -1.56
CA SER A 180 17.38 5.98 -1.60
C SER A 180 17.62 7.12 -0.62
N VAL A 181 16.65 7.49 0.22
CA VAL A 181 16.74 8.61 1.16
C VAL A 181 16.94 8.09 2.59
N GLY A 182 18.22 7.90 2.96
CA GLY A 182 18.82 7.96 4.32
C GLY A 182 18.14 7.29 5.54
N ASN A 183 18.95 7.04 6.59
CA ASN A 183 18.54 6.55 7.92
C ASN A 183 17.67 7.56 8.74
N GLY A 184 16.73 8.27 8.11
CA GLY A 184 15.85 9.26 8.74
C GLY A 184 14.55 8.66 9.28
N SER A 185 13.82 9.46 10.08
CA SER A 185 12.44 9.14 10.47
C SER A 185 11.53 9.08 9.22
N LEU A 186 10.53 8.21 9.21
CA LEU A 186 9.52 8.14 8.13
C LEU A 186 8.84 9.49 7.86
N VAL A 187 8.72 10.34 8.88
CA VAL A 187 8.21 11.72 8.77
C VAL A 187 9.14 12.55 7.89
N ASP A 188 10.45 12.50 8.13
CA ASP A 188 11.44 13.31 7.43
C ASP A 188 11.57 12.86 5.97
N GLN A 189 11.54 11.55 5.72
CA GLN A 189 11.49 10.99 4.38
C GLN A 189 10.25 11.48 3.60
N THR A 190 9.08 11.43 4.24
CA THR A 190 7.83 11.90 3.60
C THR A 190 7.89 13.41 3.33
N ARG A 191 8.44 14.21 4.27
CA ARG A 191 8.64 15.66 4.10
C ARG A 191 9.59 15.96 2.94
N GLU A 192 10.69 15.23 2.82
CA GLU A 192 11.67 15.39 1.74
C GLU A 192 11.05 15.08 0.37
N LEU A 193 10.24 14.02 0.27
CA LEU A 193 9.51 13.70 -0.97
C LEU A 193 8.59 14.85 -1.40
N VAL A 194 7.87 15.47 -0.47
CA VAL A 194 7.01 16.63 -0.77
C VAL A 194 7.84 17.83 -1.20
N ALA A 195 8.95 18.12 -0.53
CA ALA A 195 9.85 19.20 -0.89
C ALA A 195 10.45 19.02 -2.30
N LEU A 196 10.92 17.82 -2.64
CA LEU A 196 11.48 17.49 -3.96
C LEU A 196 10.44 17.60 -5.07
N ALA A 197 9.21 17.15 -4.82
CA ALA A 197 8.12 17.26 -5.78
C ALA A 197 7.74 18.73 -6.04
N VAL A 198 7.69 19.55 -4.99
CA VAL A 198 7.48 21.00 -5.09
C VAL A 198 8.59 21.68 -5.89
N GLU A 199 9.86 21.39 -5.58
CA GLU A 199 11.00 21.98 -6.28
C GLU A 199 11.00 21.61 -7.76
N SER A 200 10.72 20.34 -8.07
CA SER A 200 10.59 19.85 -9.44
C SER A 200 9.48 20.60 -10.18
N LYS A 201 8.30 20.74 -9.57
CA LYS A 201 7.17 21.47 -10.15
C LYS A 201 7.51 22.95 -10.40
N LYS A 202 8.20 23.61 -9.45
CA LYS A 202 8.68 25.00 -9.60
C LYS A 202 9.68 25.18 -10.74
N LYS A 203 10.47 24.15 -11.06
CA LYS A 203 11.40 24.12 -12.21
C LYS A 203 10.71 23.76 -13.54
N GLY A 204 9.39 23.58 -13.56
CA GLY A 204 8.64 23.13 -14.74
C GLY A 204 8.86 21.65 -15.09
N LEU A 205 9.41 20.86 -14.15
CA LEU A 205 9.56 19.41 -14.29
C LEU A 205 8.32 18.69 -13.74
N SER A 206 8.16 17.41 -14.10
CA SER A 206 7.12 16.56 -13.53
C SER A 206 7.40 16.29 -12.04
N GLY A 207 6.65 16.93 -11.15
CA GLY A 207 6.64 16.64 -9.72
C GLY A 207 5.33 15.96 -9.34
N HIS A 208 5.41 14.69 -8.93
CA HIS A 208 4.26 13.92 -8.48
C HIS A 208 4.47 13.37 -7.07
N LEU A 209 3.38 13.17 -6.34
CA LEU A 209 3.37 12.54 -5.02
C LEU A 209 2.54 11.28 -5.02
N ASN A 210 3.05 10.25 -4.35
CA ASN A 210 2.33 9.00 -4.14
C ASN A 210 2.27 8.67 -2.66
N PHE A 211 1.06 8.69 -2.10
CA PHE A 211 0.79 8.39 -0.69
C PHE A 211 0.24 6.98 -0.46
N SER A 212 0.19 6.13 -1.49
CA SER A 212 -0.49 4.82 -1.42
C SER A 212 0.12 3.88 -0.37
N ASN A 213 1.41 4.02 -0.10
CA ASN A 213 2.16 3.24 0.89
C ASN A 213 2.58 4.06 2.12
N THR A 214 2.10 5.30 2.24
CA THR A 214 2.42 6.17 3.37
C THR A 214 1.48 5.86 4.54
N ARG A 215 2.02 5.82 5.76
CA ARG A 215 1.18 5.66 6.95
C ARG A 215 0.16 6.79 7.03
N ASN A 216 -1.07 6.47 7.44
CA ASN A 216 -2.18 7.41 7.46
C ASN A 216 -1.97 8.59 8.40
N ASP A 217 -1.14 8.45 9.45
CA ASP A 217 -0.79 9.53 10.34
C ASP A 217 0.11 10.57 9.69
N LEU A 218 0.98 10.17 8.75
CA LEU A 218 1.97 11.04 8.15
C LEU A 218 1.39 11.95 7.07
N ILE A 219 0.43 11.44 6.27
CA ILE A 219 -0.17 12.17 5.15
C ILE A 219 -0.70 13.56 5.58
N PRO A 220 -1.64 13.66 6.54
CA PRO A 220 -2.13 14.96 6.98
C PRO A 220 -1.05 15.79 7.67
N GLN A 221 -0.15 15.19 8.44
CA GLN A 221 0.86 15.97 9.17
C GLN A 221 1.80 16.67 8.19
N VAL A 222 2.33 15.92 7.21
CA VAL A 222 3.25 16.47 6.22
C VAL A 222 2.54 17.42 5.29
N LEU A 223 1.37 17.06 4.72
CA LEU A 223 0.65 17.99 3.84
C LEU A 223 0.33 19.31 4.54
N ARG A 224 -0.03 19.26 5.82
CA ARG A 224 -0.29 20.46 6.63
C ARG A 224 0.91 21.41 6.65
N GLU A 225 2.13 20.89 6.79
CA GLU A 225 3.34 21.73 6.82
C GLU A 225 3.52 22.53 5.51
N PHE A 226 3.07 21.97 4.38
CA PHE A 226 3.26 22.59 3.06
C PHE A 226 2.04 23.39 2.57
N VAL A 227 0.84 23.21 3.12
CA VAL A 227 -0.33 24.03 2.71
C VAL A 227 -0.26 25.46 3.23
N TYR A 228 0.34 25.66 4.41
CA TYR A 228 0.54 26.99 4.96
C TYR A 228 1.79 27.62 4.33
N GLY A 229 1.59 28.73 3.61
CA GLY A 229 2.71 29.47 3.04
C GLY A 229 3.51 30.18 4.13
N ALA A 230 4.83 29.99 4.15
CA ALA A 230 5.72 31.03 4.66
C ALA A 230 5.60 32.26 3.74
N ASN A 231 5.61 33.47 4.31
CA ASN A 231 5.49 34.73 3.55
C ASN A 231 6.44 34.71 2.33
N GLY A 232 5.87 34.60 1.11
CA GLY A 232 6.63 34.68 -0.15
C GLY A 232 6.67 33.41 -1.02
N ASN A 233 6.08 32.28 -0.61
CA ASN A 233 5.89 31.15 -1.53
C ASN A 233 4.62 31.35 -2.38
N ASP A 234 4.75 31.25 -3.70
CA ASP A 234 3.60 31.18 -4.60
C ASP A 234 2.86 29.85 -4.42
N PRO A 235 1.51 29.84 -4.51
CA PRO A 235 0.73 28.61 -4.50
C PRO A 235 1.21 27.62 -5.57
N VAL A 236 1.33 26.34 -5.18
CA VAL A 236 1.75 25.27 -6.08
C VAL A 236 0.68 24.18 -6.12
N GLN A 237 0.31 23.73 -7.31
CA GLN A 237 -0.57 22.59 -7.51
C GLN A 237 0.30 21.35 -7.77
N ILE A 238 0.32 20.40 -6.84
CA ILE A 238 1.16 19.20 -6.96
C ILE A 238 0.34 18.00 -7.44
N ASP A 239 0.84 17.27 -8.43
CA ASP A 239 0.10 16.14 -8.99
C ASP A 239 0.14 14.95 -8.02
N ILE A 240 -1.00 14.31 -7.80
CA ILE A 240 -1.11 13.11 -6.94
C ILE A 240 -1.31 11.89 -7.84
N VAL A 241 -0.41 10.91 -7.71
CA VAL A 241 -0.44 9.65 -8.47
C VAL A 241 -0.53 8.48 -7.50
N TYR A 242 -1.49 7.60 -7.73
CA TYR A 242 -1.71 6.42 -6.88
C TYR A 242 -0.96 5.18 -7.38
N SER A 243 -0.89 4.14 -6.55
CA SER A 243 -0.18 2.89 -6.87
C SER A 243 -0.77 2.14 -8.06
N ASP A 244 -2.04 2.37 -8.40
CA ASP A 244 -2.68 1.86 -9.62
C ASP A 244 -2.37 2.72 -10.87
N GLY A 245 -1.48 3.70 -10.76
CA GLY A 245 -1.08 4.61 -11.83
C GLY A 245 -2.14 5.65 -12.19
N SER A 246 -3.26 5.69 -11.46
CA SER A 246 -4.28 6.72 -11.66
C SER A 246 -3.84 8.06 -11.10
N GLU A 247 -4.13 9.13 -11.82
CA GLU A 247 -3.79 10.51 -11.47
C GLU A 247 -5.02 11.21 -10.92
N ALA A 248 -4.90 11.76 -9.71
CA ALA A 248 -5.94 12.58 -9.11
C ALA A 248 -5.78 14.05 -9.45
N ARG A 249 -6.81 14.83 -9.12
CA ARG A 249 -6.74 16.28 -9.12
C ARG A 249 -5.49 16.76 -8.34
N PRO A 250 -4.78 17.80 -8.81
CA PRO A 250 -3.66 18.34 -8.07
C PRO A 250 -4.03 18.76 -6.65
N PHE A 251 -3.10 18.59 -5.71
CA PHE A 251 -3.25 19.05 -4.35
C PHE A 251 -2.67 20.47 -4.20
N PRO A 252 -3.42 21.42 -3.61
CA PRO A 252 -2.96 22.79 -3.45
C PRO A 252 -2.01 22.91 -2.25
N LEU A 253 -0.80 23.44 -2.47
CA LEU A 253 0.20 23.75 -1.45
C LEU A 253 0.50 25.26 -1.42
N PHE A 254 0.98 25.75 -0.28
CA PHE A 254 1.29 27.17 0.00
C PHE A 254 0.13 28.13 -0.29
N CYS A 255 -1.10 27.67 -0.12
CA CYS A 255 -2.31 28.44 -0.44
C CYS A 255 -3.04 28.97 0.81
N LEU A 256 -2.70 28.49 2.00
CA LEU A 256 -3.29 28.94 3.26
C LEU A 256 -2.36 29.87 4.03
N ARG A 257 -2.95 30.77 4.82
CA ARG A 257 -2.23 31.66 5.75
C ARG A 257 -2.49 31.19 7.18
N PRO A 258 -1.48 31.24 8.06
CA PRO A 258 -1.72 31.01 9.48
C PRO A 258 -2.75 31.99 10.05
N LEU A 259 -3.67 31.50 10.86
CA LEU A 259 -4.64 32.35 11.54
C LEU A 259 -3.96 33.28 12.57
N ALA A 260 -4.46 34.51 12.66
CA ALA A 260 -4.12 35.42 13.75
C ALA A 260 -4.63 34.88 15.11
N GLU A 261 -4.02 35.30 16.21
CA GLU A 261 -4.37 34.82 17.55
C GLU A 261 -5.84 35.09 17.93
N GLU A 262 -6.40 36.22 17.49
CA GLU A 262 -7.81 36.56 17.72
C GLU A 262 -8.75 35.61 16.96
N ALA A 263 -8.33 35.15 15.78
CA ALA A 263 -9.06 34.19 14.98
C ALA A 263 -9.02 32.79 15.64
N LYS A 264 -7.86 32.37 16.15
CA LYS A 264 -7.71 31.13 16.92
C LYS A 264 -8.59 31.13 18.17
N ALA A 265 -8.62 32.22 18.93
CA ALA A 265 -9.47 32.34 20.12
C ALA A 265 -10.96 32.14 19.81
N ARG A 266 -11.42 32.54 18.61
CA ARG A 266 -12.80 32.30 18.18
C ARG A 266 -13.06 30.84 17.84
N ILE A 267 -12.12 30.16 17.18
CA ILE A 267 -12.26 28.74 16.84
C ILE A 267 -12.49 27.89 18.08
N VAL A 268 -11.77 28.18 19.17
CA VAL A 268 -11.88 27.42 20.44
C VAL A 268 -13.32 27.43 20.98
N THR A 269 -14.10 28.47 20.67
CA THR A 269 -15.51 28.61 21.08
C THR A 269 -16.51 27.84 20.21
N LEU A 270 -16.10 27.29 19.07
CA LEU A 270 -16.97 26.51 18.20
C LEU A 270 -17.34 25.17 18.85
N PRO A 271 -18.54 24.63 18.57
CA PRO A 271 -18.95 23.32 19.07
C PRO A 271 -18.01 22.24 18.53
N GLU A 272 -17.57 21.34 19.42
CA GLU A 272 -16.74 20.19 19.04
C GLU A 272 -17.60 18.97 18.68
N VAL A 273 -17.23 18.28 17.60
CA VAL A 273 -17.81 17.01 17.20
C VAL A 273 -16.72 16.00 16.86
N LYS A 274 -16.89 14.76 17.34
CA LYS A 274 -16.02 13.63 17.01
C LYS A 274 -16.56 12.91 15.80
N VAL A 275 -15.76 12.74 14.76
CA VAL A 275 -16.19 12.18 13.48
C VAL A 275 -15.21 11.10 13.04
N GLY A 276 -15.72 9.92 12.66
CA GLY A 276 -14.90 8.90 12.02
C GLY A 276 -14.74 9.20 10.54
N LEU A 277 -13.56 8.98 9.94
CA LEU A 277 -13.38 9.25 8.51
C LEU A 277 -14.17 8.26 7.63
N LEU A 278 -14.08 6.96 7.93
CA LEU A 278 -14.71 5.90 7.13
C LEU A 278 -15.35 4.84 8.02
N SER A 279 -16.63 4.55 7.76
CA SER A 279 -17.40 3.58 8.55
C SER A 279 -16.84 2.15 8.45
N ALA A 280 -17.23 1.27 9.38
CA ALA A 280 -17.00 -0.19 9.31
C ALA A 280 -15.55 -0.68 9.19
N ARG A 281 -14.55 0.21 9.29
CA ARG A 281 -13.13 -0.15 9.30
C ARG A 281 -12.60 -0.45 10.70
N HIS A 282 -13.20 0.18 11.71
CA HIS A 282 -12.80 0.13 13.11
C HIS A 282 -14.06 0.15 13.99
N PRO A 283 -14.68 -1.01 14.30
CA PRO A 283 -15.90 -1.07 15.11
C PRO A 283 -15.75 -0.40 16.48
N GLU A 284 -14.54 -0.35 17.03
CA GLU A 284 -14.22 0.35 18.27
C GLU A 284 -14.53 1.85 18.21
N LEU A 285 -14.48 2.47 17.02
CA LEU A 285 -14.82 3.88 16.82
C LEU A 285 -16.31 4.16 16.95
N ASP A 286 -17.19 3.17 16.74
CA ASP A 286 -18.65 3.38 16.70
C ASP A 286 -19.20 3.97 18.01
N SER A 287 -18.53 3.70 19.14
CA SER A 287 -18.89 4.26 20.45
C SER A 287 -18.25 5.63 20.75
N LEU A 288 -17.25 6.04 19.97
CA LEU A 288 -16.47 7.26 20.19
C LEU A 288 -16.89 8.43 19.29
N VAL A 289 -17.39 8.12 18.09
CA VAL A 289 -17.71 9.13 17.07
C VAL A 289 -19.21 9.35 16.96
N ALA A 290 -19.62 10.59 16.67
CA ALA A 290 -21.03 10.93 16.47
C ALA A 290 -21.57 10.41 15.14
N PHE A 291 -20.73 10.41 14.10
CA PHE A 291 -21.04 9.86 12.79
C PHE A 291 -19.75 9.60 12.00
N TYR A 292 -19.90 9.05 10.80
CA TYR A 292 -18.81 8.86 9.85
C TYR A 292 -18.92 9.82 8.67
N TRP A 293 -17.81 10.44 8.30
CA TRP A 293 -17.72 11.35 7.16
C TRP A 293 -18.04 10.62 5.85
N PHE A 294 -17.53 9.41 5.70
CA PHE A 294 -17.80 8.54 4.57
C PHE A 294 -18.35 7.18 4.99
N ARG A 295 -19.24 6.61 4.16
CA ARG A 295 -19.64 5.21 4.28
C ARG A 295 -18.66 4.32 3.52
N ASN A 296 -18.26 3.20 4.12
CA ASN A 296 -17.34 2.24 3.48
C ASN A 296 -17.82 1.78 2.11
N GLN A 297 -19.13 1.53 1.97
CA GLN A 297 -19.75 1.09 0.72
C GLN A 297 -19.59 2.10 -0.42
N GLU A 298 -19.48 3.40 -0.13
CA GLU A 298 -19.40 4.44 -1.16
C GLU A 298 -17.95 4.68 -1.63
N ILE A 299 -16.99 4.43 -0.73
CA ILE A 299 -15.59 4.78 -0.89
C ILE A 299 -14.72 3.56 -1.25
N SER A 300 -15.08 2.36 -0.79
CA SER A 300 -14.28 1.13 -1.02
C SER A 300 -14.78 0.28 -2.20
N GLU A 301 -15.52 0.87 -3.15
CA GLU A 301 -15.90 0.15 -4.38
C GLU A 301 -14.68 -0.07 -5.30
N THR A 302 -14.74 -1.12 -6.13
CA THR A 302 -13.68 -1.43 -7.11
C THR A 302 -13.68 -0.37 -8.22
N ARG A 303 -12.75 0.58 -8.13
CA ARG A 303 -12.52 1.66 -9.08
C ARG A 303 -11.09 2.18 -8.96
N ALA A 304 -10.67 3.04 -9.88
CA ALA A 304 -9.35 3.66 -9.80
C ALA A 304 -9.25 4.52 -8.53
N MET A 305 -8.09 4.51 -7.86
CA MET A 305 -7.87 5.25 -6.61
C MET A 305 -8.10 6.75 -6.78
N ALA A 306 -7.72 7.33 -7.92
CA ALA A 306 -8.00 8.72 -8.25
C ALA A 306 -9.50 9.04 -8.33
N GLN A 307 -10.33 8.08 -8.76
CA GLN A 307 -11.79 8.25 -8.77
C GLN A 307 -12.36 8.24 -7.35
N THR A 308 -11.82 7.38 -6.48
CA THR A 308 -12.19 7.38 -5.06
C THR A 308 -11.78 8.66 -4.35
N ASP A 309 -10.59 9.19 -4.65
CA ASP A 309 -10.14 10.51 -4.20
C ASP A 309 -11.13 11.60 -4.63
N GLU A 310 -11.48 11.67 -5.91
CA GLU A 310 -12.41 12.67 -6.43
C GLU A 310 -13.80 12.58 -5.75
N ILE A 311 -14.33 11.37 -5.52
CA ILE A 311 -15.60 11.18 -4.80
C ILE A 311 -15.48 11.65 -3.34
N ALA A 312 -14.37 11.35 -2.68
CA ALA A 312 -14.11 11.82 -1.31
C ALA A 312 -14.01 13.35 -1.26
N TYR A 313 -13.37 13.96 -2.25
CA TYR A 313 -13.29 15.40 -2.43
C TYR A 313 -14.69 16.03 -2.60
N GLU A 314 -15.48 15.57 -3.59
CA GLU A 314 -16.79 16.15 -3.88
C GLU A 314 -17.75 16.06 -2.69
N LYS A 315 -17.81 14.90 -2.03
CA LYS A 315 -18.61 14.71 -0.81
C LYS A 315 -18.15 15.62 0.32
N SER A 316 -16.84 15.78 0.50
CA SER A 316 -16.29 16.65 1.54
C SER A 316 -16.60 18.11 1.28
N VAL A 317 -16.47 18.60 0.04
CA VAL A 317 -16.87 19.96 -0.33
C VAL A 317 -18.34 20.22 0.00
N GLN A 318 -19.23 19.29 -0.35
CA GLN A 318 -20.67 19.43 -0.06
C GLN A 318 -20.95 19.52 1.44
N LEU A 319 -20.33 18.66 2.25
CA LEU A 319 -20.50 18.65 3.70
C LEU A 319 -19.89 19.90 4.35
N LEU A 320 -18.66 20.28 3.97
CA LEU A 320 -17.97 21.46 4.47
C LEU A 320 -18.79 22.74 4.23
N ARG A 321 -19.32 22.93 3.03
CA ARG A 321 -20.20 24.07 2.71
C ARG A 321 -21.47 24.09 3.53
N ARG A 322 -22.03 22.92 3.85
CA ARG A 322 -23.19 22.82 4.73
C ARG A 322 -22.83 23.22 6.17
N LEU A 323 -21.73 22.70 6.70
CA LEU A 323 -21.24 23.04 8.04
C LEU A 323 -20.92 24.54 8.17
N LYS A 324 -20.35 25.16 7.11
CA LYS A 324 -20.13 26.61 7.06
C LYS A 324 -21.42 27.41 7.24
N LYS A 325 -22.52 26.95 6.64
CA LYS A 325 -23.86 27.59 6.78
C LYS A 325 -24.49 27.37 8.15
N GLU A 326 -24.15 26.28 8.83
CA GLU A 326 -24.71 25.90 10.14
C GLU A 326 -24.00 26.59 11.33
N GLY A 327 -22.94 27.38 11.07
CA GLY A 327 -22.29 28.21 12.10
C GLY A 327 -20.89 27.74 12.51
N GLY A 328 -20.37 26.69 11.88
CA GLY A 328 -18.99 26.23 12.06
C GLY A 328 -18.76 25.27 13.23
N TYR A 329 -17.67 24.51 13.15
CA TYR A 329 -17.40 23.38 14.05
C TYR A 329 -15.91 23.14 14.29
N ARG A 330 -15.58 22.61 15.46
CA ARG A 330 -14.31 21.92 15.72
C ARG A 330 -14.52 20.42 15.50
N ILE A 331 -13.76 19.82 14.60
CA ILE A 331 -13.90 18.40 14.23
C ILE A 331 -12.67 17.64 14.70
N SER A 332 -12.88 16.73 15.64
CA SER A 332 -11.92 15.68 15.99
C SER A 332 -12.13 14.52 15.02
N LEU A 333 -11.29 14.42 13.98
CA LEU A 333 -11.44 13.50 12.86
C LEU A 333 -10.63 12.22 13.06
N TYR A 334 -11.29 11.14 13.47
CA TYR A 334 -10.68 9.83 13.69
C TYR A 334 -10.42 9.14 12.35
N GLN A 335 -9.14 9.03 11.99
CA GLN A 335 -8.72 8.57 10.67
C GLN A 335 -8.45 7.09 10.63
N THR A 336 -8.88 6.49 9.53
CA THR A 336 -8.68 5.08 9.21
C THR A 336 -7.77 4.97 7.99
N GLY A 337 -6.98 3.91 7.86
CA GLY A 337 -6.07 3.73 6.73
C GLY A 337 -6.81 3.57 5.40
N PHE A 338 -6.93 4.65 4.63
CA PHE A 338 -7.28 4.62 3.21
C PHE A 338 -6.87 5.92 2.49
N PRO A 339 -5.65 5.97 1.90
CA PRO A 339 -5.04 7.22 1.40
C PRO A 339 -5.90 8.04 0.44
N PRO A 340 -6.62 7.46 -0.55
CA PRO A 340 -7.43 8.27 -1.48
C PRO A 340 -8.51 9.09 -0.78
N ALA A 341 -9.17 8.51 0.22
CA ALA A 341 -10.19 9.22 1.00
C ALA A 341 -9.59 10.30 1.91
N VAL A 342 -8.42 10.04 2.48
CA VAL A 342 -7.69 11.02 3.31
C VAL A 342 -7.28 12.22 2.46
N VAL A 343 -6.63 11.98 1.32
CA VAL A 343 -6.15 13.03 0.41
C VAL A 343 -7.33 13.84 -0.13
N GLY A 344 -8.39 13.18 -0.61
CA GLY A 344 -9.58 13.85 -1.13
C GLY A 344 -10.28 14.73 -0.07
N PHE A 345 -10.40 14.25 1.17
CA PHE A 345 -10.92 15.03 2.28
C PHE A 345 -10.09 16.29 2.55
N TYR A 346 -8.76 16.16 2.70
CA TYR A 346 -7.91 17.33 2.99
C TYR A 346 -7.81 18.29 1.83
N ARG A 347 -7.85 17.80 0.58
CA ARG A 347 -7.91 18.69 -0.59
C ARG A 347 -9.16 19.57 -0.53
N ALA A 348 -10.32 18.97 -0.24
CA ALA A 348 -11.58 19.70 -0.09
C ALA A 348 -11.52 20.70 1.08
N LEU A 349 -10.94 20.31 2.22
CA LEU A 349 -10.76 21.21 3.36
C LEU A 349 -9.90 22.42 2.98
N VAL A 350 -8.78 22.20 2.31
CA VAL A 350 -7.88 23.27 1.88
C VAL A 350 -8.56 24.20 0.89
N ASP A 351 -9.25 23.66 -0.12
CA ASP A 351 -9.99 24.47 -1.10
C ASP A 351 -11.05 25.36 -0.42
N GLU A 352 -11.81 24.82 0.54
CA GLU A 352 -12.85 25.58 1.24
C GLU A 352 -12.29 26.62 2.22
N LEU A 353 -11.11 26.39 2.80
CA LEU A 353 -10.38 27.37 3.59
C LEU A 353 -9.76 28.47 2.69
N ALA A 354 -9.24 28.10 1.53
CA ALA A 354 -8.60 29.03 0.58
C ALA A 354 -9.61 29.89 -0.19
N ALA A 355 -10.86 29.43 -0.37
CA ALA A 355 -11.89 30.13 -1.13
C ALA A 355 -12.32 31.47 -0.51
N ASP A 356 -12.09 31.66 0.80
CA ASP A 356 -12.59 32.83 1.54
C ASP A 356 -11.61 33.22 2.67
N PRO A 357 -10.40 33.69 2.32
CA PRO A 357 -9.30 33.87 3.27
C PRO A 357 -9.56 34.97 4.32
N ASP A 358 -10.49 35.89 4.03
CA ASP A 358 -10.87 36.97 4.94
C ASP A 358 -12.11 36.62 5.77
N SER A 359 -12.72 35.44 5.55
CA SER A 359 -13.84 35.00 6.36
C SER A 359 -13.45 34.71 7.78
N ARG A 360 -14.43 34.92 8.67
CA ARG A 360 -14.32 34.49 10.06
C ARG A 360 -14.02 32.98 10.06
N PRO A 361 -13.02 32.52 10.82
CA PRO A 361 -12.74 31.10 10.92
C PRO A 361 -13.98 30.38 11.42
N TRP A 362 -14.37 29.35 10.68
CA TRP A 362 -15.62 28.61 10.87
C TRP A 362 -15.35 27.12 11.05
N ILE A 363 -14.13 26.65 10.86
CA ILE A 363 -13.80 25.24 11.01
C ILE A 363 -12.40 25.06 11.55
N GLU A 364 -12.24 24.03 12.37
CA GLU A 364 -10.95 23.46 12.71
C GLU A 364 -11.08 21.94 12.59
N VAL A 365 -10.15 21.29 11.90
CA VAL A 365 -10.09 19.83 11.80
C VAL A 365 -8.81 19.32 12.42
N THR A 366 -8.94 18.55 13.50
CA THR A 366 -7.84 17.90 14.20
C THR A 366 -7.87 16.41 13.90
N PRO A 367 -6.92 15.87 13.11
CA PRO A 367 -6.88 14.44 12.89
C PRO A 367 -6.54 13.69 14.19
N CYS A 368 -7.15 12.52 14.37
CA CYS A 368 -6.87 11.60 15.46
C CYS A 368 -6.44 10.24 14.88
N PHE A 369 -5.31 9.71 15.32
CA PHE A 369 -4.70 8.47 14.81
C PHE A 369 -4.58 7.43 15.91
N PHE A 370 -4.78 6.16 15.58
CA PHE A 370 -4.55 5.08 16.53
C PHE A 370 -3.07 4.67 16.53
N LEU A 371 -2.34 5.01 17.59
CA LEU A 371 -0.92 4.74 17.76
C LEU A 371 -0.68 4.10 19.13
N GLY A 372 0.00 2.96 19.18
CA GLY A 372 0.42 2.35 20.45
C GLY A 372 -0.72 1.93 21.40
N GLY A 373 -1.95 1.76 20.89
CA GLY A 373 -3.12 1.39 21.70
C GLY A 373 -4.01 2.57 22.11
N GLU A 374 -3.65 3.80 21.75
CA GLU A 374 -4.42 5.00 22.07
C GLU A 374 -4.63 5.90 20.85
N TYR A 375 -5.60 6.81 20.93
CA TYR A 375 -5.81 7.83 19.91
C TYR A 375 -4.99 9.08 20.22
N VAL A 376 -4.07 9.42 19.32
CA VAL A 376 -3.21 10.60 19.41
C VAL A 376 -3.72 11.66 18.44
N GLN A 377 -3.83 12.89 18.91
CA GLN A 377 -4.22 14.04 18.08
C GLN A 377 -3.02 14.55 17.27
N GLY A 378 -3.24 14.83 15.99
CA GLY A 378 -2.31 15.57 15.15
C GLY A 378 -2.51 17.08 15.25
N ALA A 379 -1.83 17.82 14.37
CA ALA A 379 -1.94 19.28 14.33
C ALA A 379 -3.25 19.75 13.67
N PRO A 380 -3.91 20.79 14.20
CA PRO A 380 -5.19 21.29 13.71
C PRO A 380 -5.05 22.02 12.36
N TRP A 381 -6.01 21.79 11.47
CA TRP A 381 -6.19 22.48 10.19
C TRP A 381 -7.29 23.53 10.31
N CYS A 382 -6.96 24.80 10.10
CA CYS A 382 -7.86 25.93 10.26
C CYS A 382 -7.46 27.14 9.42
#